data_AF-A0A9D7I417-F1
#
_entry.id   AF-A0A9D7I417-F1
#
_cell.length_a   1.000
_cell.length_b   1.000
_cell.length_c   1.000
_cell.angle_alpha   90.00
_cell.angle_beta   90.00
_cell.angle_gamma   90.00
#
_symmetry.space_group_name_H-M   'P 1'
#
loop_
_entity.id
_entity.type
_entity.pdbx_description
1 polymer ?
#
loop_
_entity_poly.entity_id
_entity_poly.type
_entity_poly.pdbx_seq_one_letter_code
_entity_poly.pdbx_strand_id
1 'polypeptide(L)'
;MREHEHKAALIYSHLTELGWTRSLPKKNILAEAAQCLTKRVSRYQQRRLPLEFTLATDLKLLPLSESSDQCAIVVHTTDVQCIELQDPILRLEKKNPKVGRYVWRALHRGLGLLGEYCSPYTLLHLIAMYYWQGDENEEYVLKELKAQGEDVSQIEMIRRADLERQFPTWVLGREREYRRPPTGLRQLPFCAAVQRLMSFQREQFPDNSLECHSIPIVYIPWERSVMNQVVDEHFNVLNQDYETVQCLFPFDPASCESFRRAWRQFEVYLAVVQAVEDVLDGLLGAAEPRPVMIGTPKESPRELAATHAFLLYSGANTLSRAMVTLHTVARGPGRYVLLPGKPASAPALYQLLTRFNPNLAYHGLLPWNLLRHTPGELLWHCPSRIEPIFFQTNQGELNAISGQRVRHPHLLFHVTRKSLHVAALPNDQRPTLQTELMRAPYYNVSAEGLVCQGSMNGPRENRPEAIAQWERAFFHSAFTHPQGGAFQITSHPNGQSGLWLEHAAKPGAEFPVEHLVPMKMTLSQWLTEHSTSKW
;
A
#
# COMPACT_ATOMS: atom_id res chain seq x y z
N MET A 1 -20.02 -5.57 -23.40
CA MET A 1 -18.64 -5.59 -22.88
C MET A 1 -18.47 -4.37 -22.00
N ARG A 2 -17.69 -4.50 -20.92
CA ARG A 2 -17.23 -3.37 -20.08
C ARG A 2 -16.24 -2.51 -20.89
N GLU A 3 -16.01 -1.26 -20.50
CA GLU A 3 -15.20 -0.33 -21.31
C GLU A 3 -13.77 -0.84 -21.53
N HIS A 4 -13.14 -1.39 -20.49
CA HIS A 4 -11.82 -2.02 -20.57
C HIS A 4 -11.77 -3.23 -21.50
N GLU A 5 -12.82 -4.06 -21.53
CA GLU A 5 -12.94 -5.19 -22.48
C GLU A 5 -13.00 -4.69 -23.95
N HIS A 6 -13.62 -3.53 -24.19
CA HIS A 6 -13.66 -2.90 -25.52
C HIS A 6 -12.30 -2.31 -25.91
N LYS A 7 -11.67 -1.52 -25.02
CA LYS A 7 -10.32 -0.97 -25.25
C LYS A 7 -9.29 -2.10 -25.48
N ALA A 8 -9.39 -3.20 -24.73
CA ALA A 8 -8.58 -4.41 -24.93
C ALA A 8 -8.80 -5.07 -26.31
N ALA A 9 -10.05 -5.15 -26.78
CA ALA A 9 -10.37 -5.73 -28.09
C ALA A 9 -9.79 -4.91 -29.25
N LEU A 10 -9.77 -3.58 -29.13
CA LEU A 10 -9.12 -2.71 -30.11
C LEU A 10 -7.60 -2.92 -30.14
N ILE A 11 -6.94 -2.97 -28.98
CA ILE A 11 -5.50 -3.25 -28.90
C ILE A 11 -5.17 -4.64 -29.48
N TYR A 12 -5.98 -5.66 -29.18
CA TYR A 12 -5.81 -6.98 -29.77
C TYR A 12 -5.97 -6.96 -31.30
N SER A 13 -6.89 -6.16 -31.83
CA SER A 13 -7.04 -5.95 -33.27
C SER A 13 -5.76 -5.38 -33.90
N HIS A 14 -5.15 -4.36 -33.29
CA HIS A 14 -3.90 -3.77 -33.78
C HIS A 14 -2.73 -4.76 -33.72
N LEU A 15 -2.63 -5.56 -32.65
CA LEU A 15 -1.65 -6.65 -32.54
C LEU A 15 -1.84 -7.75 -33.61
N THR A 16 -3.09 -7.97 -34.04
CA THR A 16 -3.44 -8.89 -35.13
C THR A 16 -3.08 -8.31 -36.50
N GLU A 17 -3.39 -7.03 -36.75
CA GLU A 17 -3.02 -6.32 -37.98
C GLU A 17 -1.49 -6.24 -38.16
N LEU A 18 -0.75 -6.06 -37.06
CA LEU A 18 0.71 -6.10 -37.02
C LEU A 18 1.30 -7.52 -37.18
N GLY A 19 0.46 -8.55 -37.26
CA GLY A 19 0.86 -9.94 -37.51
C GLY A 19 1.51 -10.64 -36.32
N TRP A 20 1.29 -10.17 -35.08
CA TRP A 20 1.91 -10.77 -33.88
C TRP A 20 1.02 -11.84 -33.23
N THR A 21 -0.23 -11.95 -33.67
CA THR A 21 -1.21 -12.95 -33.20
C THR A 21 -1.80 -13.75 -34.37
N ARG A 22 -2.62 -14.76 -34.02
CA ARG A 22 -3.56 -15.44 -34.93
C ARG A 22 -4.97 -15.28 -34.36
N SER A 23 -5.97 -15.22 -35.22
CA SER A 23 -7.39 -15.00 -34.89
C SER A 23 -7.94 -15.91 -33.78
N LEU A 24 -8.79 -15.37 -32.90
CA LEU A 24 -9.18 -15.99 -31.63
C LEU A 24 -10.66 -16.40 -31.48
N PRO A 25 -10.96 -17.37 -30.59
CA PRO A 25 -12.21 -17.44 -29.84
C PRO A 25 -12.28 -16.33 -28.76
N LYS A 26 -13.43 -15.68 -28.60
CA LYS A 26 -13.60 -14.42 -27.82
C LYS A 26 -13.47 -14.50 -26.28
N LYS A 27 -12.77 -15.48 -25.69
CA LYS A 27 -12.94 -15.80 -24.24
C LYS A 27 -11.98 -15.13 -23.24
N ASN A 28 -10.78 -14.62 -23.60
CA ASN A 28 -9.96 -13.85 -22.66
C ASN A 28 -9.02 -12.83 -23.33
N ILE A 29 -9.61 -11.87 -24.04
CA ILE A 29 -8.92 -10.88 -24.88
C ILE A 29 -7.78 -10.15 -24.14
N LEU A 30 -7.95 -9.85 -22.84
CA LEU A 30 -6.94 -9.19 -22.00
C LEU A 30 -5.69 -10.06 -21.80
N ALA A 31 -5.85 -11.31 -21.38
CA ALA A 31 -4.74 -12.25 -21.21
C ALA A 31 -4.06 -12.58 -22.55
N GLU A 32 -4.84 -12.63 -23.63
CA GLU A 32 -4.36 -12.95 -24.96
C GLU A 32 -3.57 -11.78 -25.59
N ALA A 33 -3.97 -10.53 -25.32
CA ALA A 33 -3.20 -9.33 -25.65
C ALA A 33 -1.86 -9.27 -24.87
N ALA A 34 -1.89 -9.53 -23.56
CA ALA A 34 -0.69 -9.60 -22.74
C ALA A 34 0.27 -10.69 -23.25
N GLN A 35 -0.22 -11.92 -23.49
CA GLN A 35 0.61 -13.03 -23.97
C GLN A 35 1.23 -12.75 -25.36
N CYS A 36 0.54 -12.02 -26.24
CA CYS A 36 1.11 -11.54 -27.49
C CYS A 36 2.33 -10.64 -27.26
N LEU A 37 2.19 -9.64 -26.38
CA LEU A 37 3.28 -8.74 -26.02
C LEU A 37 4.44 -9.53 -25.39
N THR A 38 4.17 -10.50 -24.51
CA THR A 38 5.21 -11.36 -23.91
C THR A 38 6.00 -12.11 -24.98
N LYS A 39 5.30 -12.68 -25.99
CA LYS A 39 5.93 -13.39 -27.12
C LYS A 39 6.73 -12.49 -28.06
N ARG A 40 6.50 -11.16 -28.06
CA ARG A 40 7.24 -10.21 -28.90
C ARG A 40 8.42 -9.56 -28.15
N VAL A 41 8.26 -9.32 -26.86
CA VAL A 41 9.33 -8.83 -25.95
C VAL A 41 10.24 -9.98 -25.49
N SER A 42 9.87 -11.25 -25.71
CA SER A 42 10.68 -12.43 -25.33
C SER A 42 12.12 -12.40 -25.86
N ARG A 43 12.38 -11.74 -27.00
CA ARG A 43 13.74 -11.52 -27.53
C ARG A 43 14.67 -10.69 -26.61
N TYR A 44 14.14 -10.13 -25.52
CA TYR A 44 14.86 -9.40 -24.47
C TYR A 44 14.83 -10.15 -23.11
N GLN A 45 14.59 -11.47 -23.08
CA GLN A 45 14.41 -12.28 -21.85
C GLN A 45 15.67 -12.52 -20.99
N GLN A 46 16.78 -11.83 -21.25
CA GLN A 46 18.02 -12.01 -20.51
C GLN A 46 18.49 -10.66 -20.00
N ARG A 47 17.94 -10.26 -18.84
CA ARG A 47 18.25 -8.98 -18.19
C ARG A 47 18.92 -9.13 -16.84
N ARG A 48 19.84 -8.20 -16.56
CA ARG A 48 20.36 -7.86 -15.24
C ARG A 48 19.33 -7.03 -14.46
N LEU A 49 18.62 -6.16 -15.17
CA LEU A 49 17.70 -5.16 -14.63
C LEU A 49 16.27 -5.71 -14.60
N PRO A 50 15.62 -5.80 -13.43
CA PRO A 50 14.29 -6.35 -13.31
C PRO A 50 13.25 -5.30 -13.74
N LEU A 51 12.66 -5.55 -14.90
CA LEU A 51 11.63 -4.70 -15.50
C LEU A 51 10.38 -5.54 -15.74
N GLU A 52 9.27 -5.08 -15.18
CA GLU A 52 7.93 -5.59 -15.49
C GLU A 52 7.25 -4.67 -16.48
N PHE A 53 6.40 -5.25 -17.34
CA PHE A 53 5.63 -4.50 -18.33
C PHE A 53 4.15 -4.84 -18.20
N THR A 54 3.26 -3.86 -18.31
CA THR A 54 1.81 -4.10 -18.39
C THR A 54 1.18 -3.31 -19.52
N LEU A 55 0.00 -3.76 -19.94
CA LEU A 55 -0.86 -3.04 -20.86
C LEU A 55 -1.97 -2.36 -20.05
N ALA A 56 -1.89 -1.04 -19.86
CA ALA A 56 -2.95 -0.27 -19.22
C ALA A 56 -4.03 0.06 -20.26
N THR A 57 -5.24 -0.46 -20.05
CA THR A 57 -6.41 -0.14 -20.88
C THR A 57 -7.11 1.16 -20.46
N ASP A 58 -6.71 1.77 -19.34
CA ASP A 58 -7.20 3.06 -18.85
C ASP A 58 -6.09 3.72 -18.03
N LEU A 59 -5.70 4.95 -18.37
CA LEU A 59 -4.67 5.71 -17.65
C LEU A 59 -5.15 6.30 -16.33
N LYS A 60 -6.46 6.43 -16.11
CA LYS A 60 -7.06 6.87 -14.83
C LYS A 60 -6.77 5.91 -13.67
N LEU A 61 -6.25 4.71 -13.97
CA LEU A 61 -5.85 3.69 -13.01
C LEU A 61 -4.36 3.79 -12.59
N LEU A 62 -3.60 4.74 -13.13
CA LEU A 62 -2.19 4.97 -12.79
C LEU A 62 -2.03 6.30 -12.02
N PRO A 63 -1.08 6.40 -11.07
CA PRO A 63 -0.88 7.60 -10.25
C PRO A 63 -0.24 8.80 -10.98
N LEU A 64 -0.15 8.75 -12.33
CA LEU A 64 0.56 9.69 -13.21
C LEU A 64 -0.34 10.28 -14.31
N SER A 65 -1.65 10.44 -14.05
CA SER A 65 -2.59 10.86 -15.10
C SER A 65 -3.69 11.80 -14.60
N GLU A 66 -3.58 13.08 -14.95
CA GLU A 66 -4.74 13.98 -14.99
C GLU A 66 -5.69 13.58 -16.14
N SER A 67 -6.57 12.61 -15.88
CA SER A 67 -7.78 12.34 -16.67
C SER A 67 -7.60 12.07 -18.18
N SER A 68 -6.66 11.18 -18.56
CA SER A 68 -6.59 10.70 -19.95
C SER A 68 -7.39 9.40 -20.16
N ASP A 69 -8.22 9.35 -21.21
CA ASP A 69 -8.96 8.16 -21.64
C ASP A 69 -8.15 7.17 -22.51
N GLN A 70 -6.89 7.52 -22.79
CA GLN A 70 -5.96 6.72 -23.57
C GLN A 70 -5.58 5.40 -22.87
N CYS A 71 -4.91 4.54 -23.63
CA CYS A 71 -4.24 3.35 -23.12
C CYS A 71 -2.72 3.57 -23.12
N ALA A 72 -1.95 2.70 -22.49
CA ALA A 72 -0.49 2.73 -22.59
C ALA A 72 0.18 1.35 -22.47
N ILE A 73 1.38 1.26 -23.04
CA ILE A 73 2.37 0.29 -22.59
C ILE A 73 3.06 0.93 -21.39
N VAL A 74 3.07 0.23 -20.25
CA VAL A 74 3.58 0.74 -18.97
C VAL A 74 4.77 -0.10 -18.56
N VAL A 75 5.89 0.56 -18.25
CA VAL A 75 7.06 -0.08 -17.61
C VAL A 75 6.97 0.15 -16.11
N HIS A 76 7.13 -0.92 -15.32
CA HIS A 76 7.23 -0.86 -13.86
C HIS A 76 8.59 -1.34 -13.40
N THR A 77 9.10 -0.72 -12.34
CA THR A 77 10.29 -1.17 -11.61
C THR A 77 9.89 -2.02 -10.40
N THR A 78 10.35 -3.28 -10.37
CA THR A 78 10.05 -4.19 -9.24
C THR A 78 11.06 -4.04 -8.09
N ASP A 79 12.35 -3.89 -8.42
CA ASP A 79 13.44 -3.70 -7.47
C ASP A 79 14.24 -2.43 -7.80
N VAL A 80 14.70 -1.74 -6.77
CA VAL A 80 15.68 -0.66 -6.86
C VAL A 80 17.06 -1.28 -6.66
N GLN A 81 17.88 -1.38 -7.70
CA GLN A 81 19.22 -1.97 -7.58
C GLN A 81 20.28 -0.90 -7.27
N CYS A 82 21.03 -1.09 -6.19
CA CYS A 82 22.32 -0.42 -6.03
C CYS A 82 23.35 -1.05 -6.98
N ILE A 83 24.10 -0.24 -7.74
CA ILE A 83 25.18 -0.73 -8.60
C ILE A 83 26.45 0.13 -8.43
N GLU A 84 27.49 -0.47 -7.87
CA GLU A 84 28.81 0.14 -7.70
C GLU A 84 29.66 0.01 -8.98
N LEU A 85 30.08 1.14 -9.58
CA LEU A 85 30.99 1.13 -10.75
C LEU A 85 32.30 1.90 -10.53
N GLN A 86 32.53 2.46 -9.34
CA GLN A 86 33.77 3.20 -9.02
C GLN A 86 35.01 2.39 -9.38
N ASP A 87 35.15 1.20 -8.80
CA ASP A 87 36.34 0.36 -8.97
C ASP A 87 36.50 -0.21 -10.39
N PRO A 88 35.44 -0.69 -11.08
CA PRO A 88 35.49 -0.97 -12.52
C PRO A 88 35.96 0.22 -13.38
N ILE A 89 35.44 1.43 -13.13
CA ILE A 89 35.77 2.63 -13.92
C ILE A 89 37.19 3.11 -13.62
N LEU A 90 37.62 3.14 -12.37
CA LEU A 90 39.00 3.49 -11.99
C LEU A 90 40.02 2.48 -12.55
N ARG A 91 39.67 1.18 -12.61
CA ARG A 91 40.49 0.16 -13.29
C ARG A 91 40.60 0.38 -14.81
N LEU A 92 39.60 1.00 -15.44
CA LEU A 92 39.70 1.46 -16.83
C LEU A 92 40.50 2.77 -16.96
N GLU A 93 40.27 3.77 -16.09
CA GLU A 93 40.98 5.06 -16.14
C GLU A 93 42.50 4.87 -15.92
N LYS A 94 42.89 4.00 -14.98
CA LYS A 94 44.30 3.61 -14.72
C LYS A 94 44.98 2.95 -15.93
N LYS A 95 44.23 2.29 -16.83
CA LYS A 95 44.76 1.73 -18.08
C LYS A 95 44.78 2.74 -19.22
N ASN A 96 43.73 3.55 -19.35
CA ASN A 96 43.63 4.63 -20.34
C ASN A 96 42.61 5.69 -19.87
N PRO A 97 43.07 6.88 -19.43
CA PRO A 97 42.16 7.86 -18.82
C PRO A 97 41.03 8.34 -19.74
N LYS A 98 41.29 8.44 -21.05
CA LYS A 98 40.28 8.87 -22.01
C LYS A 98 39.20 7.81 -22.24
N VAL A 99 39.54 6.52 -22.08
CA VAL A 99 38.58 5.41 -22.24
C VAL A 99 37.63 5.33 -21.04
N GLY A 100 38.14 5.33 -19.80
CA GLY A 100 37.30 5.28 -18.60
C GLY A 100 36.24 6.39 -18.57
N ARG A 101 36.66 7.63 -18.84
CA ARG A 101 35.78 8.81 -18.93
C ARG A 101 34.73 8.73 -20.05
N TYR A 102 35.04 8.06 -21.16
CA TYR A 102 34.11 7.91 -22.28
C TYR A 102 33.07 6.80 -22.02
N VAL A 103 33.48 5.69 -21.39
CA VAL A 103 32.57 4.63 -20.93
C VAL A 103 31.61 5.17 -19.87
N TRP A 104 32.13 5.93 -18.89
CA TRP A 104 31.33 6.66 -17.91
C TRP A 104 30.25 7.53 -18.56
N ARG A 105 30.66 8.41 -19.48
CA ARG A 105 29.75 9.33 -20.17
C ARG A 105 28.64 8.60 -20.94
N ALA A 106 28.96 7.46 -21.54
CA ALA A 106 27.99 6.64 -22.24
C ALA A 106 26.95 6.02 -21.28
N LEU A 107 27.39 5.44 -20.16
CA LEU A 107 26.50 4.94 -19.11
C LEU A 107 25.60 6.04 -18.55
N HIS A 108 26.20 7.16 -18.14
CA HIS A 108 25.50 8.35 -17.62
C HIS A 108 24.43 8.88 -18.59
N ARG A 109 24.71 8.87 -19.91
CA ARG A 109 23.72 9.22 -20.94
C ARG A 109 22.64 8.15 -21.12
N GLY A 110 23.02 6.87 -21.12
CA GLY A 110 22.08 5.76 -21.24
C GLY A 110 21.06 5.74 -20.11
N LEU A 111 21.55 5.78 -18.87
CA LEU A 111 20.75 5.87 -17.66
C LEU A 111 19.84 7.11 -17.67
N GLY A 112 20.34 8.27 -18.12
CA GLY A 112 19.54 9.49 -18.29
C GLY A 112 18.46 9.45 -19.36
N LEU A 113 18.49 8.49 -20.29
CA LEU A 113 17.40 8.23 -21.23
C LEU A 113 16.37 7.23 -20.69
N LEU A 114 16.69 6.49 -19.62
CA LEU A 114 15.80 5.50 -18.99
C LEU A 114 14.93 6.07 -17.86
N GLY A 115 15.14 7.33 -17.49
CA GLY A 115 14.17 8.12 -16.75
C GLY A 115 14.66 8.73 -15.45
N GLU A 116 15.63 8.11 -14.76
CA GLU A 116 16.38 8.78 -13.68
C GLU A 116 17.60 7.96 -13.21
N TYR A 117 18.58 8.66 -12.62
CA TYR A 117 19.84 8.08 -12.12
C TYR A 117 20.53 9.06 -11.17
N CYS A 118 21.25 8.53 -10.18
CA CYS A 118 22.02 9.34 -9.24
C CYS A 118 23.32 9.82 -9.89
N SER A 119 23.27 10.93 -10.63
CA SER A 119 24.50 11.63 -11.02
C SER A 119 25.12 12.29 -9.78
N PRO A 120 26.45 12.47 -9.69
CA PRO A 120 27.06 13.23 -8.60
C PRO A 120 26.56 14.67 -8.47
N TYR A 121 26.05 15.27 -9.55
CA TYR A 121 25.37 16.57 -9.52
C TYR A 121 23.96 16.46 -8.91
N THR A 122 23.21 15.39 -9.21
CA THR A 122 21.93 15.05 -8.54
C THR A 122 22.16 14.84 -7.04
N LEU A 123 23.20 14.09 -6.68
CA LEU A 123 23.54 13.79 -5.29
C LEU A 123 23.94 15.04 -4.49
N LEU A 124 24.60 16.01 -5.13
CA LEU A 124 24.84 17.35 -4.57
C LEU A 124 23.53 18.11 -4.26
N HIS A 125 22.50 17.99 -5.11
CA HIS A 125 21.19 18.62 -4.85
C HIS A 125 20.44 17.91 -3.72
N LEU A 126 20.48 16.57 -3.70
CA LEU A 126 19.86 15.77 -2.66
C LEU A 126 20.48 16.06 -1.28
N ILE A 127 21.80 16.20 -1.20
CA ILE A 127 22.48 16.62 0.04
C ILE A 127 22.14 18.06 0.44
N ALA A 128 21.95 18.98 -0.51
CA ALA A 128 21.46 20.32 -0.21
C ALA A 128 20.09 20.28 0.50
N MET A 129 19.17 19.42 0.05
CA MET A 129 17.85 19.26 0.67
C MET A 129 17.91 18.76 2.12
N TYR A 130 18.83 17.83 2.45
CA TYR A 130 18.93 17.26 3.80
C TYR A 130 19.78 18.09 4.77
N TYR A 131 20.92 18.62 4.32
CA TYR A 131 21.94 19.21 5.21
C TYR A 131 22.11 20.72 5.05
N TRP A 132 21.62 21.31 3.94
CA TRP A 132 21.56 22.77 3.72
C TRP A 132 20.10 23.27 3.63
N GLN A 133 19.13 22.47 4.11
CA GLN A 133 17.69 22.78 4.15
C GLN A 133 17.04 23.14 2.79
N GLY A 134 17.70 22.80 1.68
CA GLY A 134 17.29 23.14 0.32
C GLY A 134 17.99 24.37 -0.28
N ASP A 135 18.78 25.11 0.50
CA ASP A 135 19.60 26.20 -0.01
C ASP A 135 20.85 25.67 -0.74
N GLU A 136 21.14 26.24 -1.92
CA GLU A 136 22.39 25.96 -2.63
C GLU A 136 23.63 26.59 -1.96
N ASN A 137 23.40 27.53 -1.03
CA ASN A 137 24.41 28.41 -0.46
C ASN A 137 24.67 28.10 1.03
N GLU A 138 25.56 27.15 1.29
CA GLU A 138 26.04 26.74 2.62
C GLU A 138 26.41 27.95 3.52
N GLU A 139 27.01 29.00 2.95
CA GLU A 139 27.40 30.20 3.70
C GLU A 139 26.21 31.04 4.19
N TYR A 140 25.03 30.94 3.58
CA TYR A 140 23.83 31.64 4.01
C TYR A 140 23.21 30.93 5.22
N VAL A 141 22.97 29.62 5.09
CA VAL A 141 22.44 28.75 6.17
C VAL A 141 23.30 28.86 7.44
N LEU A 142 24.63 28.82 7.29
CA LEU A 142 25.59 28.97 8.41
C LEU A 142 25.56 30.35 9.09
N LYS A 143 25.04 31.39 8.43
CA LYS A 143 24.85 32.74 9.00
C LYS A 143 23.47 32.85 9.65
N GLU A 144 22.44 32.27 9.06
CA GLU A 144 21.09 32.28 9.63
C GLU A 144 21.01 31.49 10.93
N LEU A 145 21.53 30.26 10.98
CA LEU A 145 21.55 29.45 12.21
C LEU A 145 22.21 30.21 13.39
N LYS A 146 23.34 30.88 13.12
CA LYS A 146 24.02 31.72 14.13
C LYS A 146 23.21 32.95 14.54
N ALA A 147 22.42 33.52 13.64
CA ALA A 147 21.52 34.64 13.95
C ALA A 147 20.29 34.19 14.76
N GLN A 148 19.85 32.93 14.59
CA GLN A 148 18.80 32.30 15.40
C GLN A 148 19.29 31.85 16.79
N GLY A 149 20.61 31.83 17.03
CA GLY A 149 21.23 31.47 18.31
C GLY A 149 21.66 30.01 18.43
N GLU A 150 21.59 29.24 17.35
CA GLU A 150 22.07 27.85 17.29
C GLU A 150 23.59 27.78 17.42
N ASP A 151 24.10 26.87 18.27
CA ASP A 151 25.52 26.56 18.33
C ASP A 151 25.90 25.63 17.17
N VAL A 152 26.28 26.24 16.05
CA VAL A 152 26.77 25.58 14.84
C VAL A 152 27.99 24.66 15.09
N SER A 153 28.67 24.72 16.24
CA SER A 153 29.70 23.73 16.61
C SER A 153 29.13 22.36 17.03
N GLN A 154 27.85 22.29 17.39
CA GLN A 154 27.14 21.07 17.79
C GLN A 154 26.37 20.41 16.62
N ILE A 155 26.31 21.05 15.45
CA ILE A 155 25.57 20.56 14.28
C ILE A 155 26.52 19.82 13.34
N GLU A 156 26.28 18.53 13.12
CA GLU A 156 27.04 17.71 12.16
C GLU A 156 26.66 18.07 10.70
N MET A 157 27.31 19.11 10.16
CA MET A 157 27.09 19.59 8.79
C MET A 157 28.11 19.03 7.79
N ILE A 158 27.60 18.36 6.76
CA ILE A 158 28.33 17.97 5.56
C ILE A 158 28.50 19.20 4.66
N ARG A 159 29.72 19.52 4.24
CA ARG A 159 29.99 20.71 3.41
C ARG A 159 30.06 20.40 1.92
N ARG A 160 29.56 21.30 1.08
CA ARG A 160 29.56 21.16 -0.39
C ARG A 160 30.98 21.01 -0.93
N ALA A 161 31.92 21.78 -0.40
CA ALA A 161 33.32 21.72 -0.80
C ALA A 161 34.00 20.38 -0.42
N ASP A 162 33.70 19.84 0.76
CA ASP A 162 34.27 18.56 1.24
C ASP A 162 33.66 17.35 0.54
N LEU A 163 32.46 17.51 -0.01
CA LEU A 163 31.79 16.57 -0.89
C LEU A 163 32.35 16.61 -2.32
N GLU A 164 32.47 17.79 -2.92
CA GLU A 164 33.03 17.97 -4.26
C GLU A 164 34.50 17.52 -4.35
N ARG A 165 35.27 17.61 -3.25
CA ARG A 165 36.64 17.08 -3.12
C ARG A 165 36.76 15.56 -3.31
N GLN A 166 35.67 14.81 -3.14
CA GLN A 166 35.66 13.34 -3.28
C GLN A 166 35.53 12.91 -4.76
N PHE A 167 35.06 13.80 -5.63
CA PHE A 167 34.85 13.54 -7.05
C PHE A 167 35.98 14.06 -7.94
N PRO A 168 36.37 13.32 -8.99
CA PRO A 168 37.16 13.88 -10.09
C PRO A 168 36.43 15.05 -10.77
N THR A 169 37.16 16.09 -11.18
CA THR A 169 36.59 17.30 -11.80
C THR A 169 35.74 17.04 -13.04
N TRP A 170 36.10 16.05 -13.86
CA TRP A 170 35.31 15.60 -15.01
C TRP A 170 34.00 14.89 -14.64
N VAL A 171 33.91 14.28 -13.45
CA VAL A 171 32.68 13.63 -12.96
C VAL A 171 31.64 14.69 -12.55
N LEU A 172 32.10 15.82 -12.00
CA LEU A 172 31.27 16.99 -11.69
C LEU A 172 30.91 17.85 -12.93
N GLY A 173 31.20 17.37 -14.15
CA GLY A 173 30.96 18.12 -15.39
C GLY A 173 31.86 19.35 -15.59
N ARG A 174 32.89 19.57 -14.76
CA ARG A 174 33.77 20.76 -14.77
C ARG A 174 34.90 20.67 -15.80
N GLU A 175 34.99 19.60 -16.59
CA GLU A 175 35.98 19.43 -17.67
C GLU A 175 35.31 19.39 -19.06
N ARG A 176 36.06 19.85 -20.07
CA ARG A 176 35.57 20.00 -21.45
C ARG A 176 35.34 18.65 -22.13
N GLU A 177 34.10 18.36 -22.51
CA GLU A 177 33.71 17.05 -23.07
C GLU A 177 34.40 16.69 -24.40
N TYR A 178 34.84 15.42 -24.51
CA TYR A 178 35.31 14.84 -25.76
C TYR A 178 34.14 14.26 -26.59
N ARG A 179 33.87 14.85 -27.77
CA ARG A 179 32.81 14.37 -28.69
C ARG A 179 33.18 13.12 -29.50
N ARG A 180 34.47 12.84 -29.74
CA ARG A 180 34.93 11.68 -30.52
C ARG A 180 35.33 10.52 -29.60
N PRO A 181 35.03 9.25 -29.95
CA PRO A 181 35.46 8.10 -29.16
C PRO A 181 36.99 7.95 -29.18
N PRO A 182 37.63 7.61 -28.04
CA PRO A 182 39.08 7.40 -27.97
C PRO A 182 39.48 6.10 -28.67
N THR A 183 40.69 6.06 -29.25
CA THR A 183 41.18 4.90 -30.03
C THR A 183 41.16 3.58 -29.26
N GLY A 184 41.52 3.60 -27.97
CA GLY A 184 41.50 2.43 -27.09
C GLY A 184 40.11 1.86 -26.81
N LEU A 185 39.02 2.59 -27.10
CA LEU A 185 37.66 2.09 -26.87
C LEU A 185 37.37 0.81 -27.67
N ARG A 186 37.96 0.69 -28.87
CA ARG A 186 37.82 -0.48 -29.76
C ARG A 186 38.36 -1.79 -29.17
N GLN A 187 39.10 -1.75 -28.07
CA GLN A 187 39.65 -2.92 -27.38
C GLN A 187 38.73 -3.47 -26.28
N LEU A 188 37.62 -2.80 -25.97
CA LEU A 188 36.64 -3.27 -24.99
C LEU A 188 35.59 -4.18 -25.67
N PRO A 189 35.21 -5.33 -25.08
CA PRO A 189 34.23 -6.24 -25.70
C PRO A 189 32.84 -5.59 -25.83
N PHE A 190 32.50 -4.67 -24.93
CA PHE A 190 31.25 -3.90 -24.92
C PHE A 190 31.33 -2.57 -25.72
N CYS A 191 32.36 -2.37 -26.55
CA CYS A 191 32.56 -1.15 -27.35
C CYS A 191 31.33 -0.76 -28.19
N ALA A 192 30.65 -1.75 -28.79
CA ALA A 192 29.44 -1.51 -29.57
C ALA A 192 28.29 -0.92 -28.73
N ALA A 193 28.10 -1.39 -27.49
CA ALA A 193 27.09 -0.88 -26.59
C ALA A 193 27.38 0.58 -26.17
N VAL A 194 28.64 0.90 -25.84
CA VAL A 194 29.10 2.29 -25.57
C VAL A 194 28.79 3.22 -26.76
N GLN A 195 29.01 2.75 -28.00
CA GLN A 195 28.68 3.53 -29.20
C GLN A 195 27.18 3.71 -29.39
N ARG A 196 26.36 2.68 -29.14
CA ARG A 196 24.88 2.80 -29.17
C ARG A 196 24.40 3.83 -28.14
N LEU A 197 24.85 3.74 -26.89
CA LEU A 197 24.52 4.71 -25.83
C LEU A 197 24.89 6.16 -26.19
N MET A 198 26.01 6.37 -26.90
CA MET A 198 26.41 7.69 -27.39
C MET A 198 25.65 8.17 -28.64
N SER A 199 24.86 7.30 -29.28
CA SER A 199 24.07 7.62 -30.48
C SER A 199 22.60 7.97 -30.20
N PHE A 200 21.98 7.38 -29.16
CA PHE A 200 20.56 7.62 -28.86
C PHE A 200 20.27 9.10 -28.53
N GLN A 201 19.22 9.63 -29.14
CA GLN A 201 18.77 11.01 -29.02
C GLN A 201 17.57 11.12 -28.07
N ARG A 202 17.47 12.24 -27.35
CA ARG A 202 16.42 12.48 -26.35
C ARG A 202 15.04 12.58 -27.02
N GLU A 203 15.05 13.19 -28.19
CA GLU A 203 13.95 13.44 -29.12
C GLU A 203 13.32 12.14 -29.70
N GLN A 204 13.92 10.97 -29.45
CA GLN A 204 13.36 9.67 -29.80
C GLN A 204 12.34 9.16 -28.76
N PHE A 205 12.31 9.77 -27.57
CA PHE A 205 11.41 9.46 -26.47
C PHE A 205 10.24 10.44 -26.43
N PRO A 206 9.05 10.07 -25.91
CA PRO A 206 7.97 11.02 -25.69
C PRO A 206 8.32 12.02 -24.59
N ASP A 207 7.93 13.28 -24.75
CA ASP A 207 8.14 14.33 -23.74
C ASP A 207 7.39 14.00 -22.43
N ASN A 208 6.14 13.55 -22.54
CA ASN A 208 5.25 13.23 -21.41
C ASN A 208 5.39 11.78 -20.86
N SER A 209 6.41 11.02 -21.25
CA SER A 209 6.52 9.59 -20.87
C SER A 209 7.20 9.32 -19.53
N LEU A 210 7.62 10.39 -18.83
CA LEU A 210 8.69 10.37 -17.86
C LEU A 210 8.37 11.20 -16.62
N GLU A 211 7.15 11.05 -16.11
CA GLU A 211 6.82 11.31 -14.71
C GLU A 211 7.26 10.10 -13.88
N CYS A 212 8.58 9.91 -13.76
CA CYS A 212 9.12 8.86 -12.92
C CYS A 212 9.24 9.37 -11.48
N HIS A 213 8.94 8.51 -10.51
CA HIS A 213 9.17 8.78 -9.08
C HIS A 213 10.04 7.68 -8.44
N SER A 214 10.80 6.92 -9.25
CA SER A 214 11.69 5.87 -8.76
C SER A 214 12.81 5.44 -9.70
N ILE A 215 14.01 5.42 -9.15
CA ILE A 215 15.23 4.99 -9.82
C ILE A 215 15.28 3.45 -9.92
N PRO A 216 15.44 2.83 -11.12
CA PRO A 216 15.73 1.40 -11.25
C PRO A 216 17.14 1.02 -10.79
N ILE A 217 18.09 1.96 -10.97
CA ILE A 217 19.54 1.77 -10.81
C ILE A 217 20.09 2.93 -9.99
N VAL A 218 20.19 2.76 -8.68
CA VAL A 218 20.91 3.71 -7.83
C VAL A 218 22.39 3.43 -7.98
N TYR A 219 22.98 4.13 -8.94
CA TYR A 219 24.41 4.13 -9.12
C TYR A 219 25.07 4.89 -7.94
N ILE A 220 25.92 4.21 -7.17
CA ILE A 220 26.70 4.80 -6.07
C ILE A 220 28.21 4.69 -6.38
N PRO A 221 28.94 5.80 -6.23
CA PRO A 221 30.41 5.75 -6.15
C PRO A 221 31.01 6.52 -4.96
N TRP A 222 32.28 6.20 -4.68
CA TRP A 222 33.12 6.70 -3.58
C TRP A 222 32.76 6.11 -2.21
N GLU A 223 33.02 4.80 -2.10
CA GLU A 223 33.04 3.99 -0.86
C GLU A 223 33.76 4.71 0.29
N ARG A 224 33.31 4.49 1.52
CA ARG A 224 33.89 5.05 2.79
C ARG A 224 33.86 6.56 2.92
N SER A 225 33.14 7.25 2.04
CA SER A 225 32.81 8.65 2.23
C SER A 225 31.48 8.80 2.97
N VAL A 226 31.19 10.04 3.33
CA VAL A 226 29.85 10.51 3.71
C VAL A 226 28.77 10.08 2.70
N MET A 227 29.10 9.85 1.41
CA MET A 227 28.13 9.33 0.44
C MET A 227 27.63 7.93 0.77
N ASN A 228 28.42 7.07 1.42
CA ASN A 228 27.87 5.80 1.88
C ASN A 228 26.88 6.01 3.02
N GLN A 229 27.02 7.02 3.87
CA GLN A 229 26.01 7.31 4.89
C GLN A 229 24.79 8.03 4.31
N VAL A 230 24.97 9.11 3.53
CA VAL A 230 23.84 9.83 2.95
C VAL A 230 23.13 8.99 1.91
N VAL A 231 23.84 8.17 1.12
CA VAL A 231 23.20 7.24 0.18
C VAL A 231 22.92 5.87 0.81
N ASP A 232 23.42 5.46 1.98
CA ASP A 232 22.73 4.39 2.72
C ASP A 232 21.44 4.93 3.30
N GLU A 233 21.39 6.16 3.83
CA GLU A 233 20.17 6.83 4.28
C GLU A 233 19.21 7.16 3.14
N HIS A 234 19.71 7.53 1.95
CA HIS A 234 18.95 7.95 0.77
C HIS A 234 18.86 6.90 -0.33
N PHE A 235 19.53 5.75 -0.20
CA PHE A 235 19.09 4.40 -0.60
C PHE A 235 18.29 3.73 0.54
N ASN A 236 18.18 4.42 1.68
CA ASN A 236 17.17 4.19 2.68
C ASN A 236 15.93 5.11 2.60
N VAL A 237 15.63 6.09 1.65
CA VAL A 237 14.40 6.99 1.27
C VAL A 237 13.28 6.63 0.14
N LEU A 238 13.20 5.52 -0.65
CA LEU A 238 12.14 4.92 -1.60
C LEU A 238 11.52 3.65 -0.99
N ASN A 239 12.24 2.51 -1.09
CA ASN A 239 11.83 1.10 -1.18
C ASN A 239 10.61 0.71 -0.34
N GLN A 240 10.44 1.37 0.81
CA GLN A 240 9.17 1.63 1.50
C GLN A 240 8.01 2.00 0.53
N ASP A 241 7.24 0.97 0.20
CA ASP A 241 5.90 0.88 -0.39
C ASP A 241 5.41 1.99 -1.36
N TYR A 242 5.67 1.83 -2.66
CA TYR A 242 4.85 2.25 -3.82
C TYR A 242 5.20 1.32 -4.99
N GLU A 243 4.19 0.74 -5.65
CA GLU A 243 4.34 0.26 -7.04
C GLU A 243 4.62 1.46 -7.95
N THR A 244 5.62 1.36 -8.83
CA THR A 244 6.13 2.54 -9.53
C THR A 244 6.24 2.33 -11.04
N VAL A 245 5.55 3.21 -11.77
CA VAL A 245 5.67 3.34 -13.21
C VAL A 245 6.96 4.10 -13.52
N GLN A 246 7.87 3.46 -14.26
CA GLN A 246 9.13 4.06 -14.67
C GLN A 246 8.99 4.84 -15.98
N CYS A 247 8.18 4.33 -16.93
CA CYS A 247 7.97 4.97 -18.22
C CYS A 247 6.62 4.59 -18.83
N LEU A 248 5.95 5.57 -19.44
CA LEU A 248 4.63 5.43 -20.03
C LEU A 248 4.69 5.68 -21.55
N PHE A 249 4.20 4.74 -22.35
CA PHE A 249 4.04 4.91 -23.79
C PHE A 249 2.55 5.00 -24.15
N PRO A 250 1.93 6.20 -24.03
CA PRO A 250 0.49 6.38 -24.25
C PRO A 250 0.12 6.29 -25.73
N PHE A 251 -1.07 5.76 -25.99
CA PHE A 251 -1.66 5.70 -27.32
C PHE A 251 -3.19 5.73 -27.24
N ASP A 252 -3.83 6.24 -28.30
CA ASP A 252 -5.27 6.10 -28.50
C ASP A 252 -5.59 4.66 -28.96
N PRO A 253 -6.40 3.88 -28.22
CA PRO A 253 -6.79 2.53 -28.64
C PRO A 253 -7.60 2.51 -29.93
N ALA A 254 -8.25 3.59 -30.36
CA ALA A 254 -8.91 3.66 -31.66
C ALA A 254 -7.93 3.83 -32.84
N SER A 255 -6.68 4.25 -32.58
CA SER A 255 -5.69 4.58 -33.62
C SER A 255 -4.53 3.59 -33.66
N CYS A 256 -4.52 2.72 -34.68
CA CYS A 256 -3.41 1.81 -34.95
C CYS A 256 -2.08 2.54 -35.23
N GLU A 257 -2.13 3.76 -35.78
CA GLU A 257 -0.92 4.60 -35.94
C GLU A 257 -0.41 5.12 -34.59
N SER A 258 -1.30 5.54 -33.68
CA SER A 258 -0.92 5.92 -32.31
C SER A 258 -0.24 4.76 -31.58
N PHE A 259 -0.82 3.56 -31.67
CA PHE A 259 -0.23 2.34 -31.12
C PHE A 259 1.15 2.02 -31.73
N ARG A 260 1.30 2.15 -33.05
CA ARG A 260 2.60 1.98 -33.75
C ARG A 260 3.65 3.00 -33.30
N ARG A 261 3.26 4.24 -33.02
CA ARG A 261 4.17 5.27 -32.49
C ARG A 261 4.65 4.90 -31.08
N ALA A 262 3.73 4.60 -30.16
CA ALA A 262 4.04 4.18 -28.80
C ALA A 262 4.95 2.93 -28.78
N TRP A 263 4.66 1.92 -29.62
CA TRP A 263 5.49 0.72 -29.72
C TRP A 263 6.92 1.01 -30.19
N ARG A 264 7.12 1.87 -31.20
CA ARG A 264 8.47 2.23 -31.66
C ARG A 264 9.28 2.92 -30.57
N GLN A 265 8.65 3.78 -29.78
CA GLN A 265 9.28 4.48 -28.66
C GLN A 265 9.63 3.50 -27.53
N PHE A 266 8.75 2.51 -27.26
CA PHE A 266 9.03 1.40 -26.37
C PHE A 266 10.18 0.50 -26.86
N GLU A 267 10.30 0.21 -28.15
CA GLU A 267 11.45 -0.52 -28.72
C GLU A 267 12.77 0.25 -28.58
N VAL A 268 12.76 1.58 -28.69
CA VAL A 268 13.94 2.42 -28.44
C VAL A 268 14.33 2.38 -26.96
N TYR A 269 13.37 2.49 -26.04
CA TYR A 269 13.61 2.33 -24.60
C TYR A 269 14.24 0.96 -24.30
N LEU A 270 13.68 -0.13 -24.82
CA LEU A 270 14.22 -1.49 -24.67
C LEU A 270 15.65 -1.63 -25.22
N ALA A 271 15.98 -0.92 -26.30
CA ALA A 271 17.33 -0.90 -26.87
C ALA A 271 18.33 -0.08 -26.06
N VAL A 272 17.90 0.97 -25.34
CA VAL A 272 18.74 1.67 -24.36
C VAL A 272 19.01 0.78 -23.14
N VAL A 273 17.98 0.11 -22.59
CA VAL A 273 18.13 -0.83 -21.46
C VAL A 273 19.21 -1.86 -21.79
N GLN A 274 19.07 -2.59 -22.91
CA GLN A 274 20.06 -3.58 -23.35
C GLN A 274 21.47 -2.98 -23.52
N ALA A 275 21.56 -1.75 -24.06
CA ALA A 275 22.87 -1.10 -24.25
C ALA A 275 23.49 -0.58 -22.95
N VAL A 276 22.73 -0.39 -21.88
CA VAL A 276 23.27 -0.19 -20.52
C VAL A 276 23.73 -1.53 -19.96
N GLU A 277 22.91 -2.59 -20.04
CA GLU A 277 23.22 -3.93 -19.52
C GLU A 277 24.48 -4.53 -20.13
N ASP A 278 24.64 -4.48 -21.46
CA ASP A 278 25.84 -4.92 -22.18
C ASP A 278 27.14 -4.25 -21.65
N VAL A 279 27.05 -3.01 -21.15
CA VAL A 279 28.20 -2.28 -20.58
C VAL A 279 28.39 -2.63 -19.09
N LEU A 280 27.30 -2.82 -18.33
CA LEU A 280 27.36 -3.26 -16.93
C LEU A 280 27.97 -4.67 -16.82
N ASP A 281 27.51 -5.62 -17.62
CA ASP A 281 28.07 -6.97 -17.67
C ASP A 281 29.52 -6.97 -18.19
N GLY A 282 29.85 -6.04 -19.08
CA GLY A 282 31.21 -5.79 -19.53
C GLY A 282 32.16 -5.23 -18.46
N LEU A 283 31.62 -4.59 -17.41
CA LEU A 283 32.37 -4.01 -16.28
C LEU A 283 32.39 -4.91 -15.04
N LEU A 284 31.35 -5.69 -14.83
CA LEU A 284 31.08 -6.44 -13.59
C LEU A 284 31.13 -7.98 -13.78
N GLY A 285 31.18 -8.47 -15.02
CA GLY A 285 30.85 -9.85 -15.35
C GLY A 285 29.35 -10.03 -15.58
N ALA A 286 28.95 -11.05 -16.33
CA ALA A 286 27.54 -11.30 -16.66
C ALA A 286 26.69 -11.59 -15.42
N ALA A 287 25.53 -10.95 -15.31
CA ALA A 287 24.52 -11.30 -14.32
C ALA A 287 23.81 -12.62 -14.66
N GLU A 288 23.09 -13.20 -13.69
CA GLU A 288 22.10 -14.24 -14.00
C GLU A 288 20.94 -13.62 -14.82
N PRO A 289 20.58 -14.20 -15.98
CA PRO A 289 19.57 -13.63 -16.86
C PRO A 289 18.17 -13.77 -16.27
N ARG A 290 17.59 -12.67 -15.80
CA ARG A 290 16.18 -12.63 -15.36
C ARG A 290 15.25 -12.59 -16.57
N PRO A 291 14.19 -13.43 -16.60
CA PRO A 291 13.19 -13.38 -17.66
C PRO A 291 12.36 -12.10 -17.58
N VAL A 292 12.00 -11.53 -18.72
CA VAL A 292 11.04 -10.41 -18.77
C VAL A 292 9.66 -10.91 -18.38
N MET A 293 9.19 -10.44 -17.22
CA MET A 293 7.82 -10.61 -16.78
C MET A 293 6.93 -9.56 -17.44
N ILE A 294 5.76 -10.00 -17.90
CA ILE A 294 4.67 -9.10 -18.28
C ILE A 294 3.53 -9.39 -17.31
N GLY A 295 3.19 -8.40 -16.50
CA GLY A 295 2.08 -8.49 -15.56
C GLY A 295 0.76 -8.64 -16.30
N THR A 296 -0.17 -9.36 -15.67
CA THR A 296 -1.57 -9.32 -16.12
C THR A 296 -2.07 -7.87 -16.11
N PRO A 297 -2.88 -7.44 -17.09
CA PRO A 297 -3.47 -6.10 -17.09
C PRO A 297 -4.12 -5.79 -15.73
N LYS A 298 -3.78 -4.64 -15.13
CA LYS A 298 -4.24 -4.27 -13.80
C LYS A 298 -5.73 -3.91 -13.82
N GLU A 299 -6.59 -4.92 -13.68
CA GLU A 299 -7.93 -4.72 -13.13
C GLU A 299 -7.80 -4.25 -11.67
N SER A 300 -8.71 -3.36 -11.23
CA SER A 300 -8.60 -2.67 -9.95
C SER A 300 -8.97 -3.54 -8.73
N PRO A 301 -8.54 -3.20 -7.50
CA PRO A 301 -7.36 -2.41 -7.12
C PRO A 301 -6.62 -3.02 -5.89
N ARG A 302 -5.37 -3.51 -6.03
CA ARG A 302 -4.58 -4.03 -4.89
C ARG A 302 -3.05 -3.90 -5.03
N GLU A 303 -2.49 -2.85 -4.46
CA GLU A 303 -1.41 -2.90 -3.46
C GLU A 303 -1.32 -1.51 -2.77
N LEU A 304 -0.60 -1.40 -1.65
CA LEU A 304 -0.67 -0.21 -0.76
C LEU A 304 0.67 0.54 -0.68
N ALA A 305 0.57 1.86 -0.49
CA ALA A 305 1.70 2.78 -0.45
C ALA A 305 1.56 3.80 0.69
N ALA A 306 2.61 4.13 1.43
CA ALA A 306 2.50 5.16 2.47
C ALA A 306 2.69 6.56 1.87
N THR A 307 1.62 7.36 1.98
CA THR A 307 1.50 8.69 1.37
C THR A 307 1.58 9.83 2.40
N HIS A 308 1.41 9.52 3.68
CA HIS A 308 1.31 10.49 4.77
C HIS A 308 1.85 9.92 6.08
N ALA A 309 2.41 10.79 6.92
CA ALA A 309 2.81 10.49 8.28
C ALA A 309 2.31 11.55 9.27
N PHE A 310 2.30 11.17 10.54
CA PHE A 310 1.87 12.01 11.65
C PHE A 310 2.99 12.17 12.66
N LEU A 311 3.39 13.41 12.92
CA LEU A 311 4.22 13.74 14.07
C LEU A 311 3.33 14.36 15.15
N LEU A 312 3.28 13.67 16.29
CA LEU A 312 2.54 14.03 17.49
C LEU A 312 3.50 14.62 18.52
N TYR A 313 3.35 15.90 18.81
CA TYR A 313 4.11 16.61 19.84
C TYR A 313 3.30 16.69 21.13
N SER A 314 3.92 16.35 22.27
CA SER A 314 3.31 16.37 23.60
C SER A 314 4.22 17.07 24.61
N GLY A 315 3.74 18.14 25.24
CA GLY A 315 4.49 18.87 26.27
C GLY A 315 4.57 18.13 27.60
N ALA A 316 5.72 18.21 28.28
CA ALA A 316 6.02 17.46 29.50
C ALA A 316 5.23 17.89 30.76
N ASN A 317 4.64 19.09 30.77
CA ASN A 317 3.87 19.60 31.91
C ASN A 317 2.37 19.73 31.60
N THR A 318 1.58 19.40 32.63
CA THR A 318 0.12 19.38 32.71
C THR A 318 -0.61 20.57 32.06
N LEU A 319 -1.06 20.39 30.81
CA LEU A 319 -2.41 20.73 30.30
C LEU A 319 -2.53 20.55 28.77
N SER A 320 -2.80 19.31 28.33
CA SER A 320 -3.47 18.91 27.07
C SER A 320 -3.09 19.54 25.72
N ARG A 321 -1.99 20.29 25.60
CA ARG A 321 -1.47 20.80 24.32
C ARG A 321 -0.69 19.73 23.57
N ALA A 322 -1.44 18.77 23.00
CA ALA A 322 -0.96 17.94 21.92
C ALA A 322 -1.09 18.69 20.59
N MET A 323 -0.02 18.70 19.79
CA MET A 323 -0.08 19.17 18.40
C MET A 323 0.20 18.00 17.47
N VAL A 324 -0.65 17.81 16.46
CA VAL A 324 -0.36 16.89 15.35
C VAL A 324 0.00 17.72 14.12
N THR A 325 1.06 17.34 13.45
CA THR A 325 1.38 17.82 12.10
C THR A 325 1.18 16.69 11.10
N LEU A 326 0.56 17.01 9.97
CA LEU A 326 0.46 16.13 8.82
C LEU A 326 1.67 16.39 7.93
N HIS A 327 2.49 15.37 7.74
CA HIS A 327 3.62 15.38 6.83
C HIS A 327 3.23 14.56 5.61
N THR A 328 3.40 15.13 4.42
CA THR A 328 3.32 14.30 3.20
C THR A 328 4.57 13.43 3.18
N VAL A 329 4.39 12.14 2.93
CA VAL A 329 5.50 11.20 2.84
C VAL A 329 6.03 11.22 1.41
N ALA A 330 7.27 11.69 1.27
CA ALA A 330 8.02 11.64 0.02
C ALA A 330 8.94 10.43 -0.02
N ARG A 331 9.23 9.98 -1.25
CA ARG A 331 10.30 9.01 -1.54
C ARG A 331 11.53 9.70 -2.22
N GLY A 332 12.75 9.44 -1.74
CA GLY A 332 14.02 9.22 -2.50
C GLY A 332 14.18 7.70 -2.76
N PRO A 333 15.35 7.01 -2.88
CA PRO A 333 15.57 5.51 -2.84
C PRO A 333 15.67 4.77 -1.46
N GLY A 334 15.02 3.63 -1.05
CA GLY A 334 14.74 3.15 0.39
C GLY A 334 13.49 3.36 1.44
N ARG A 335 13.15 4.56 2.02
CA ARG A 335 12.38 5.05 3.27
C ARG A 335 11.06 5.73 2.86
N TYR A 336 10.42 6.34 3.86
CA TYR A 336 9.73 7.62 3.81
C TYR A 336 10.52 8.81 4.41
N VAL A 337 10.51 9.97 3.74
CA VAL A 337 10.90 11.28 4.29
C VAL A 337 9.67 12.15 4.53
N LEU A 338 9.66 12.83 5.67
CA LEU A 338 8.54 13.62 6.13
C LEU A 338 8.71 15.07 5.64
N LEU A 339 7.97 15.44 4.59
CA LEU A 339 7.98 16.81 4.05
C LEU A 339 7.39 17.81 5.07
N PRO A 340 7.79 19.10 5.05
CA PRO A 340 7.44 20.10 6.06
C PRO A 340 5.99 20.03 6.57
N GLY A 341 5.88 19.72 7.86
CA GLY A 341 4.62 19.40 8.52
C GLY A 341 3.68 20.59 8.61
N LYS A 342 2.46 20.43 8.07
CA LYS A 342 1.39 21.40 8.26
C LYS A 342 0.60 21.03 9.53
N PRO A 343 0.26 21.97 10.43
CA PRO A 343 -0.62 21.68 11.56
C PRO A 343 -1.91 21.01 11.10
N ALA A 344 -2.14 19.79 11.58
CA ALA A 344 -3.19 18.94 11.04
C ALA A 344 -4.55 19.40 11.59
N SER A 345 -5.43 19.90 10.71
CA SER A 345 -6.78 20.28 11.11
C SER A 345 -7.58 19.04 11.50
N ALA A 346 -8.48 19.17 12.49
CA ALA A 346 -9.34 18.04 12.90
C ALA A 346 -10.15 17.43 11.74
N PRO A 347 -10.68 18.20 10.76
CA PRO A 347 -11.29 17.64 9.56
C PRO A 347 -10.32 16.83 8.68
N ALA A 348 -9.07 17.29 8.49
CA ALA A 348 -8.07 16.56 7.69
C ALA A 348 -7.62 15.26 8.38
N LEU A 349 -7.44 15.28 9.70
CA LEU A 349 -7.18 14.09 10.51
C LEU A 349 -8.32 13.08 10.37
N TYR A 350 -9.57 13.54 10.48
CA TYR A 350 -10.75 12.69 10.34
C TYR A 350 -10.87 12.10 8.92
N GLN A 351 -10.77 12.92 7.87
CA GLN A 351 -10.80 12.48 6.46
C GLN A 351 -9.68 11.49 6.09
N LEU A 352 -8.53 11.55 6.77
CA LEU A 352 -7.46 10.60 6.54
C LEU A 352 -7.66 9.31 7.35
N LEU A 353 -7.95 9.39 8.66
CA LEU A 353 -8.17 8.20 9.50
C LEU A 353 -9.34 7.35 9.00
N THR A 354 -10.37 7.98 8.42
CA THR A 354 -11.50 7.30 7.77
C THR A 354 -11.13 6.51 6.50
N ARG A 355 -10.01 6.82 5.83
CA ARG A 355 -9.46 5.98 4.74
C ARG A 355 -8.80 4.71 5.25
N PHE A 356 -8.08 4.78 6.37
CA PHE A 356 -7.34 3.62 6.93
C PHE A 356 -8.23 2.69 7.75
N ASN A 357 -9.21 3.23 8.47
CA ASN A 357 -10.27 2.45 9.10
C ASN A 357 -11.63 3.08 8.76
N PRO A 358 -12.31 2.60 7.69
CA PRO A 358 -13.62 3.11 7.31
C PRO A 358 -14.71 2.89 8.36
N ASN A 359 -14.46 2.17 9.47
CA ASN A 359 -15.39 2.17 10.61
C ASN A 359 -15.42 3.53 11.34
N LEU A 360 -14.43 4.41 11.16
CA LEU A 360 -14.54 5.82 11.58
C LEU A 360 -15.49 6.64 10.70
N ALA A 361 -15.80 6.18 9.49
CA ALA A 361 -16.46 6.96 8.43
C ALA A 361 -17.99 6.94 8.50
N TYR A 362 -18.55 6.85 9.71
CA TYR A 362 -19.99 6.81 9.86
C TYR A 362 -20.61 8.21 9.64
N HIS A 363 -21.12 8.42 8.43
CA HIS A 363 -21.76 9.67 8.01
C HIS A 363 -23.30 9.63 8.06
N GLY A 364 -23.88 8.52 8.54
CA GLY A 364 -25.33 8.35 8.69
C GLY A 364 -25.90 8.99 9.97
N LEU A 365 -27.22 8.87 10.14
CA LEU A 365 -27.89 9.20 11.41
C LEU A 365 -27.70 8.03 12.39
N LEU A 366 -27.02 8.27 13.51
CA LEU A 366 -26.79 7.24 14.54
C LEU A 366 -28.12 6.61 14.96
N PRO A 367 -28.31 5.28 14.80
CA PRO A 367 -29.59 4.66 15.11
C PRO A 367 -29.83 4.72 16.62
N TRP A 368 -31.09 4.93 17.02
CA TRP A 368 -31.49 5.27 18.39
C TRP A 368 -31.05 4.26 19.47
N ASN A 369 -30.71 3.04 19.05
CA ASN A 369 -30.33 1.92 19.89
C ASN A 369 -28.80 1.72 20.01
N LEU A 370 -27.99 2.43 19.22
CA LEU A 370 -26.52 2.41 19.30
C LEU A 370 -26.04 3.16 20.56
N LEU A 371 -25.15 2.54 21.34
CA LEU A 371 -24.71 3.03 22.64
C LEU A 371 -23.26 3.54 22.64
N ARG A 372 -22.36 2.81 21.98
CA ARG A 372 -20.94 3.16 21.80
C ARG A 372 -20.45 2.62 20.46
N HIS A 373 -19.67 3.43 19.75
CA HIS A 373 -19.08 3.08 18.47
C HIS A 373 -17.66 3.64 18.44
N THR A 374 -16.68 2.77 18.20
CA THR A 374 -15.25 3.10 18.13
C THR A 374 -14.60 2.28 17.00
N PRO A 375 -13.38 2.60 16.55
CA PRO A 375 -12.72 1.90 15.44
C PRO A 375 -12.55 0.38 15.61
N GLY A 376 -12.68 -0.12 16.84
CA GLY A 376 -12.58 -1.55 17.18
C GLY A 376 -13.77 -2.12 17.95
N GLU A 377 -14.77 -1.31 18.32
CA GLU A 377 -15.90 -1.70 19.20
C GLU A 377 -17.24 -1.18 18.65
N LEU A 378 -18.27 -2.03 18.68
CA LEU A 378 -19.64 -1.63 18.38
C LEU A 378 -20.56 -2.18 19.49
N LEU A 379 -21.26 -1.29 20.19
CA LEU A 379 -22.15 -1.62 21.31
C LEU A 379 -23.55 -1.06 21.03
N TRP A 380 -24.57 -1.92 21.03
CA TRP A 380 -25.95 -1.50 20.82
C TRP A 380 -26.94 -2.33 21.64
N HIS A 381 -28.04 -1.66 22.01
CA HIS A 381 -29.24 -2.31 22.54
C HIS A 381 -30.02 -2.94 21.38
N CYS A 382 -30.49 -4.17 21.53
CA CYS A 382 -31.52 -4.76 20.70
C CYS A 382 -32.77 -4.98 21.57
N PRO A 383 -33.87 -4.25 21.31
CA PRO A 383 -35.16 -4.49 21.94
C PRO A 383 -35.63 -5.94 21.84
N SER A 384 -36.48 -6.33 22.80
CA SER A 384 -37.25 -7.58 22.78
C SER A 384 -38.05 -7.68 21.48
N ARG A 385 -37.79 -8.71 20.68
CA ARG A 385 -38.35 -8.86 19.33
C ARG A 385 -38.45 -10.30 18.87
N ILE A 386 -39.29 -10.55 17.85
CA ILE A 386 -39.60 -11.91 17.36
C ILE A 386 -38.65 -12.31 16.23
N GLU A 387 -37.73 -13.22 16.51
CA GLU A 387 -36.69 -13.74 15.61
C GLU A 387 -36.69 -15.28 15.65
N PRO A 388 -36.09 -15.99 14.69
CA PRO A 388 -35.94 -17.44 14.78
C PRO A 388 -34.92 -17.83 15.86
N ILE A 389 -35.14 -18.97 16.53
CA ILE A 389 -34.14 -19.63 17.36
C ILE A 389 -33.78 -21.00 16.76
N PHE A 390 -32.49 -21.28 16.58
CA PHE A 390 -32.02 -22.55 16.01
C PHE A 390 -31.25 -23.38 17.04
N PHE A 391 -31.63 -24.63 17.20
CA PHE A 391 -30.93 -25.63 18.02
C PHE A 391 -30.39 -26.77 17.16
N GLN A 392 -29.19 -27.24 17.52
CA GLN A 392 -28.53 -28.44 16.98
C GLN A 392 -27.84 -29.16 18.15
N THR A 393 -28.63 -29.56 19.13
CA THR A 393 -28.19 -30.14 20.40
C THR A 393 -28.35 -31.66 20.42
N ASN A 394 -27.97 -32.33 21.51
CA ASN A 394 -28.34 -33.72 21.78
C ASN A 394 -29.77 -33.88 22.36
N GLN A 395 -30.54 -32.80 22.53
CA GLN A 395 -31.90 -32.81 23.07
C GLN A 395 -32.92 -32.69 21.93
N GLY A 396 -33.63 -33.79 21.65
CA GLY A 396 -34.57 -33.86 20.53
C GLY A 396 -35.70 -32.81 20.58
N GLU A 397 -36.17 -32.47 21.78
CA GLU A 397 -37.23 -31.49 22.00
C GLU A 397 -36.81 -30.07 21.60
N LEU A 398 -35.58 -29.65 21.96
CA LEU A 398 -35.03 -28.37 21.51
C LEU A 398 -34.81 -28.35 20.00
N ASN A 399 -34.37 -29.45 19.42
CA ASN A 399 -34.19 -29.57 17.98
C ASN A 399 -35.54 -29.50 17.23
N ALA A 400 -36.65 -29.91 17.86
CA ALA A 400 -38.00 -29.83 17.28
C ALA A 400 -38.57 -28.40 17.21
N ILE A 401 -38.12 -27.48 18.08
CA ILE A 401 -38.44 -26.04 17.99
C ILE A 401 -37.41 -25.25 17.16
N SER A 402 -36.44 -25.92 16.54
CA SER A 402 -35.37 -25.27 15.76
C SER A 402 -35.93 -24.59 14.50
N GLY A 403 -35.61 -23.31 14.34
CA GLY A 403 -36.16 -22.43 13.31
C GLY A 403 -37.50 -21.79 13.66
N GLN A 404 -38.11 -22.13 14.81
CA GLN A 404 -39.34 -21.48 15.26
C GLN A 404 -39.06 -20.02 15.63
N ARG A 405 -40.00 -19.12 15.29
CA ARG A 405 -39.92 -17.70 15.68
C ARG A 405 -40.46 -17.51 17.10
N VAL A 406 -39.58 -17.04 17.99
CA VAL A 406 -39.87 -16.76 19.40
C VAL A 406 -39.50 -15.32 19.71
N ARG A 407 -40.01 -14.76 20.81
CA ARG A 407 -39.58 -13.44 21.24
C ARG A 407 -38.30 -13.54 22.07
N HIS A 408 -37.25 -12.84 21.68
CA HIS A 408 -36.01 -12.79 22.43
C HIS A 408 -36.08 -11.72 23.54
N PRO A 409 -35.32 -11.85 24.65
CA PRO A 409 -35.22 -10.79 25.64
C PRO A 409 -34.64 -9.51 25.03
N HIS A 410 -34.72 -8.40 25.76
CA HIS A 410 -33.89 -7.23 25.48
C HIS A 410 -32.41 -7.65 25.58
N LEU A 411 -31.62 -7.38 24.55
CA LEU A 411 -30.22 -7.79 24.44
C LEU A 411 -29.29 -6.60 24.36
N LEU A 412 -28.09 -6.78 24.87
CA LEU A 412 -26.97 -5.88 24.67
C LEU A 412 -25.88 -6.60 23.90
N PHE A 413 -25.66 -6.18 22.66
CA PHE A 413 -24.62 -6.71 21.79
C PHE A 413 -23.37 -5.84 21.87
N HIS A 414 -22.21 -6.46 22.07
CA HIS A 414 -20.90 -5.82 22.06
C HIS A 414 -19.94 -6.61 21.15
N VAL A 415 -19.63 -6.04 19.99
CA VAL A 415 -18.63 -6.57 19.06
C VAL A 415 -17.30 -5.89 19.33
N THR A 416 -16.23 -6.67 19.50
CA THR A 416 -14.84 -6.20 19.49
C THR A 416 -14.13 -6.63 18.19
N ARG A 417 -12.83 -6.37 18.03
CA ARG A 417 -12.07 -6.69 16.80
C ARG A 417 -12.10 -8.16 16.35
N LYS A 418 -12.42 -9.11 17.23
CA LYS A 418 -12.52 -10.55 16.91
C LYS A 418 -13.67 -11.28 17.62
N SER A 419 -14.25 -10.72 18.68
CA SER A 419 -15.20 -11.40 19.54
C SER A 419 -16.58 -10.73 19.51
N LEU A 420 -17.63 -11.56 19.57
CA LEU A 420 -18.99 -11.10 19.81
C LEU A 420 -19.34 -11.42 21.26
N HIS A 421 -19.83 -10.44 22.00
CA HIS A 421 -20.32 -10.60 23.37
C HIS A 421 -21.79 -10.18 23.43
N VAL A 422 -22.61 -10.90 24.19
CA VAL A 422 -24.04 -10.66 24.35
C VAL A 422 -24.43 -10.80 25.82
N ALA A 423 -25.03 -9.74 26.36
CA ALA A 423 -25.75 -9.75 27.63
C ALA A 423 -27.26 -9.58 27.39
N ALA A 424 -28.08 -9.91 28.38
CA ALA A 424 -29.49 -9.56 28.41
C ALA A 424 -29.73 -8.35 29.34
N LEU A 425 -30.81 -7.62 29.08
CA LEU A 425 -31.26 -6.47 29.87
C LEU A 425 -32.63 -6.78 30.50
N PRO A 426 -32.93 -6.23 31.69
CA PRO A 426 -34.18 -6.52 32.40
C PRO A 426 -35.43 -5.85 31.80
N ASN A 427 -35.27 -4.89 30.86
CA ASN A 427 -36.35 -4.15 30.20
C ASN A 427 -35.80 -3.37 28.98
N ASP A 428 -36.69 -2.67 28.26
CA ASP A 428 -36.39 -1.93 27.02
C ASP A 428 -35.70 -0.56 27.21
N GLN A 429 -35.41 -0.15 28.44
CA GLN A 429 -34.79 1.16 28.66
C GLN A 429 -33.38 1.18 28.09
N ARG A 430 -33.08 2.20 27.27
CA ARG A 430 -31.74 2.43 26.69
C ARG A 430 -30.70 2.42 27.83
N PRO A 431 -29.81 1.42 27.91
CA PRO A 431 -29.03 1.17 29.11
C PRO A 431 -27.98 2.26 29.36
N THR A 432 -27.65 2.44 30.64
CA THR A 432 -26.63 3.37 31.13
C THR A 432 -25.41 2.61 31.61
N LEU A 433 -24.30 3.29 31.89
CA LEU A 433 -23.09 2.68 32.46
C LEU A 433 -23.36 1.96 33.81
N GLN A 434 -24.41 2.34 34.54
CA GLN A 434 -24.81 1.73 35.81
C GLN A 434 -25.95 0.72 35.67
N THR A 435 -26.43 0.42 34.46
CA THR A 435 -27.39 -0.66 34.24
C THR A 435 -26.71 -2.00 34.55
N GLU A 436 -27.29 -2.76 35.49
CA GLU A 436 -26.87 -4.13 35.78
C GLU A 436 -27.17 -5.04 34.59
N LEU A 437 -26.21 -5.92 34.25
CA LEU A 437 -26.35 -6.84 33.14
C LEU A 437 -26.83 -8.21 33.59
N MET A 438 -27.65 -8.84 32.75
CA MET A 438 -28.15 -10.20 32.94
C MET A 438 -27.47 -11.15 31.96
N ARG A 439 -27.35 -12.42 32.32
CA ARG A 439 -26.80 -13.48 31.45
C ARG A 439 -27.74 -13.69 30.27
N ALA A 440 -27.20 -13.63 29.06
CA ALA A 440 -27.98 -13.92 27.85
C ALA A 440 -28.26 -15.44 27.80
N PRO A 441 -29.53 -15.89 27.74
CA PRO A 441 -29.89 -17.27 28.08
C PRO A 441 -29.66 -18.29 26.94
N TYR A 442 -28.58 -18.18 26.19
CA TYR A 442 -28.28 -19.00 25.00
C TYR A 442 -27.19 -20.05 25.27
N TYR A 443 -27.22 -21.18 24.55
CA TYR A 443 -26.30 -22.30 24.78
C TYR A 443 -24.84 -21.91 24.49
N ASN A 444 -24.61 -21.31 23.32
CA ASN A 444 -23.28 -20.92 22.82
C ASN A 444 -22.75 -19.60 23.46
N VAL A 445 -23.07 -19.31 24.73
CA VAL A 445 -22.70 -18.05 25.38
C VAL A 445 -22.11 -18.30 26.77
N SER A 446 -20.97 -17.68 27.07
CA SER A 446 -20.26 -17.82 28.34
C SER A 446 -20.90 -17.04 29.50
N ALA A 447 -20.37 -17.23 30.72
CA ALA A 447 -20.81 -16.51 31.92
C ALA A 447 -20.66 -14.99 31.80
N GLU A 448 -19.63 -14.56 31.07
CA GLU A 448 -19.21 -13.20 30.75
C GLU A 448 -19.88 -12.68 29.47
N GLY A 449 -20.71 -13.50 28.82
CA GLY A 449 -21.42 -13.15 27.59
C GLY A 449 -20.65 -13.41 26.28
N LEU A 450 -19.44 -13.99 26.30
CA LEU A 450 -18.71 -14.29 25.06
C LEU A 450 -19.47 -15.35 24.24
N VAL A 451 -19.77 -15.04 22.97
CA VAL A 451 -20.43 -15.97 22.05
C VAL A 451 -19.41 -16.91 21.42
N CYS A 452 -19.62 -18.22 21.59
CA CYS A 452 -18.91 -19.24 20.83
C CYS A 452 -19.39 -19.19 19.35
N GLN A 453 -18.58 -18.55 18.48
CA GLN A 453 -18.97 -18.29 17.09
C GLN A 453 -19.15 -19.56 16.25
N GLY A 454 -18.35 -20.61 16.48
CA GLY A 454 -18.48 -21.88 15.74
C GLY A 454 -18.33 -21.69 14.23
N SER A 455 -19.42 -21.88 13.47
CA SER A 455 -19.50 -21.63 12.02
C SER A 455 -20.13 -20.27 11.63
N MET A 456 -20.42 -19.41 12.61
CA MET A 456 -20.99 -18.07 12.40
C MET A 456 -19.96 -17.15 11.70
N ASN A 457 -20.17 -16.91 10.41
CA ASN A 457 -19.43 -15.88 9.67
C ASN A 457 -20.02 -14.50 9.98
N GLY A 458 -19.52 -13.84 11.03
CA GLY A 458 -19.87 -12.45 11.34
C GLY A 458 -19.39 -11.46 10.27
N PRO A 459 -19.98 -10.25 10.21
CA PRO A 459 -19.44 -9.12 9.45
C PRO A 459 -17.96 -8.87 9.72
N ARG A 460 -17.21 -8.44 8.70
CA ARG A 460 -15.81 -7.99 8.86
C ARG A 460 -15.68 -6.52 9.28
N GLU A 461 -16.80 -5.84 9.48
CA GLU A 461 -16.86 -4.40 9.72
C GLU A 461 -17.66 -4.09 11.00
N ASN A 462 -17.12 -3.23 11.86
CA ASN A 462 -17.71 -2.87 13.15
C ASN A 462 -18.38 -1.50 13.05
N ARG A 463 -19.40 -1.37 12.18
CA ARG A 463 -20.14 -0.10 11.92
C ARG A 463 -21.62 -0.22 12.26
N PRO A 464 -22.34 0.90 12.50
CA PRO A 464 -23.78 0.87 12.77
C PRO A 464 -24.61 0.24 11.64
N GLU A 465 -24.19 0.32 10.37
CA GLU A 465 -24.84 -0.35 9.24
C GLU A 465 -24.79 -1.88 9.36
N ALA A 466 -23.77 -2.43 10.03
CA ALA A 466 -23.60 -3.87 10.22
C ALA A 466 -24.45 -4.43 11.37
N ILE A 467 -25.14 -3.59 12.18
CA ILE A 467 -25.97 -4.01 13.32
C ILE A 467 -26.97 -5.11 12.92
N ALA A 468 -27.76 -4.87 11.87
CA ALA A 468 -28.76 -5.83 11.43
C ALA A 468 -28.14 -7.13 10.88
N GLN A 469 -26.90 -7.09 10.38
CA GLN A 469 -26.18 -8.27 9.92
C GLN A 469 -25.59 -9.07 11.09
N TRP A 470 -25.06 -8.40 12.11
CA TRP A 470 -24.60 -9.03 13.37
C TRP A 470 -25.74 -9.72 14.11
N GLU A 471 -26.87 -9.02 14.30
CA GLU A 471 -28.07 -9.57 14.92
C GLU A 471 -28.59 -10.78 14.13
N ARG A 472 -28.71 -10.66 12.81
CA ARG A 472 -29.11 -11.78 11.94
C ARG A 472 -28.16 -12.97 12.09
N ALA A 473 -26.85 -12.74 12.07
CA ALA A 473 -25.85 -13.79 12.22
C ALA A 473 -25.95 -14.49 13.59
N PHE A 474 -26.27 -13.75 14.65
CA PHE A 474 -26.53 -14.31 15.98
C PHE A 474 -27.79 -15.16 16.01
N PHE A 475 -28.96 -14.60 15.66
CA PHE A 475 -30.25 -15.31 15.73
C PHE A 475 -30.34 -16.49 14.76
N HIS A 476 -29.62 -16.46 13.63
CA HIS A 476 -29.59 -17.55 12.65
C HIS A 476 -28.43 -18.56 12.89
N SER A 477 -27.69 -18.45 13.99
CA SER A 477 -26.66 -19.43 14.36
C SER A 477 -27.25 -20.62 15.11
N ALA A 478 -26.70 -21.82 14.88
CA ALA A 478 -27.15 -23.03 15.57
C ALA A 478 -26.58 -23.10 16.99
N PHE A 479 -27.47 -23.09 17.98
CA PHE A 479 -27.16 -23.35 19.38
C PHE A 479 -26.93 -24.84 19.60
N THR A 480 -25.69 -25.23 19.90
CA THR A 480 -25.22 -26.64 19.81
C THR A 480 -24.98 -27.29 21.16
N HIS A 481 -24.33 -26.58 22.09
CA HIS A 481 -24.00 -27.11 23.42
C HIS A 481 -23.95 -25.96 24.45
N PRO A 482 -24.36 -26.18 25.72
CA PRO A 482 -24.17 -25.19 26.76
C PRO A 482 -22.68 -25.00 27.01
N GLN A 483 -22.22 -23.77 27.14
CA GLN A 483 -20.80 -23.44 27.25
C GLN A 483 -20.21 -23.75 28.64
N GLY A 484 -20.05 -25.05 28.95
CA GLY A 484 -19.05 -25.52 29.90
C GLY A 484 -19.39 -25.50 31.39
N GLY A 485 -20.62 -25.84 31.79
CA GLY A 485 -20.94 -26.46 33.10
C GLY A 485 -20.65 -25.70 34.42
N ALA A 486 -20.02 -24.52 34.39
CA ALA A 486 -19.49 -23.86 35.59
C ALA A 486 -20.42 -22.77 36.21
N PHE A 487 -21.58 -22.50 35.62
CA PHE A 487 -22.44 -21.39 36.02
C PHE A 487 -23.92 -21.59 35.70
N GLN A 488 -24.77 -20.87 36.42
CA GLN A 488 -26.22 -20.82 36.17
C GLN A 488 -26.53 -19.82 35.06
N ILE A 489 -27.17 -20.27 33.98
CA ILE A 489 -27.57 -19.44 32.83
C ILE A 489 -28.94 -18.77 33.05
N THR A 490 -29.87 -19.48 33.71
CA THR A 490 -31.26 -19.04 33.96
C THR A 490 -31.75 -19.53 35.34
N SER A 491 -32.71 -18.81 35.93
CA SER A 491 -33.45 -19.19 37.13
C SER A 491 -34.75 -19.96 36.83
N HIS A 492 -35.05 -20.29 35.57
CA HIS A 492 -36.18 -21.15 35.21
C HIS A 492 -36.06 -22.53 35.88
N PRO A 493 -37.11 -23.08 36.53
CA PRO A 493 -37.02 -24.33 37.29
C PRO A 493 -36.57 -25.55 36.46
N ASN A 494 -36.93 -25.59 35.18
CA ASN A 494 -36.56 -26.66 34.25
C ASN A 494 -35.30 -26.30 33.43
N GLY A 495 -34.51 -25.34 33.94
CA GLY A 495 -33.27 -24.87 33.34
C GLY A 495 -33.44 -24.24 31.96
N GLN A 496 -32.33 -24.16 31.24
CA GLN A 496 -32.26 -23.46 29.96
C GLN A 496 -33.11 -24.10 28.86
N SER A 497 -33.26 -25.42 28.87
CA SER A 497 -34.11 -26.12 27.91
C SER A 497 -35.59 -25.85 28.18
N GLY A 498 -36.03 -25.96 29.44
CA GLY A 498 -37.41 -25.67 29.82
C GLY A 498 -37.83 -24.24 29.52
N LEU A 499 -36.94 -23.26 29.76
CA LEU A 499 -37.15 -21.85 29.41
C LEU A 499 -37.51 -21.69 27.91
N TRP A 500 -36.70 -22.25 27.00
CA TRP A 500 -36.94 -22.09 25.56
C TRP A 500 -38.10 -22.95 25.05
N LEU A 501 -38.32 -24.15 25.60
CA LEU A 501 -39.46 -25.00 25.24
C LEU A 501 -40.80 -24.36 25.65
N GLU A 502 -40.90 -23.87 26.90
CA GLU A 502 -42.12 -23.22 27.39
C GLU A 502 -42.41 -21.90 26.66
N HIS A 503 -41.37 -21.14 26.33
CA HIS A 503 -41.51 -19.89 25.58
C HIS A 503 -41.86 -20.12 24.10
N ALA A 504 -41.28 -21.15 23.46
CA ALA A 504 -41.68 -21.58 22.13
C ALA A 504 -43.13 -22.09 22.08
N ALA A 505 -43.62 -22.72 23.15
CA ALA A 505 -45.03 -23.11 23.27
C ALA A 505 -46.00 -21.92 23.41
N LYS A 506 -45.51 -20.67 23.56
CA LYS A 506 -46.31 -19.45 23.70
C LYS A 506 -45.95 -18.38 22.65
N PRO A 507 -46.16 -18.62 21.34
CA PRO A 507 -45.72 -17.72 20.27
C PRO A 507 -46.21 -16.28 20.45
N GLY A 508 -45.28 -15.32 20.41
CA GLY A 508 -45.56 -13.88 20.51
C GLY A 508 -45.70 -13.32 21.92
N ALA A 509 -45.74 -14.17 22.97
CA ALA A 509 -45.69 -13.72 24.36
C ALA A 509 -44.45 -12.86 24.66
N GLU A 510 -44.52 -12.03 25.70
CA GLU A 510 -43.33 -11.32 26.20
C GLU A 510 -42.31 -12.32 26.79
N PHE A 511 -41.02 -12.00 26.68
CA PHE A 511 -39.98 -12.87 27.22
C PHE A 511 -39.97 -12.80 28.76
N PRO A 512 -39.92 -13.94 29.49
CA PRO A 512 -39.93 -13.94 30.95
C PRO A 512 -38.58 -13.48 31.54
N VAL A 513 -38.43 -12.17 31.71
CA VAL A 513 -37.23 -11.52 32.24
C VAL A 513 -36.90 -11.92 33.68
N GLU A 514 -37.88 -12.38 34.45
CA GLU A 514 -37.74 -12.95 35.80
C GLU A 514 -36.90 -14.25 35.82
N HIS A 515 -36.73 -14.90 34.67
CA HIS A 515 -35.90 -16.10 34.52
C HIS A 515 -34.45 -15.79 34.08
N LEU A 516 -34.10 -14.51 33.89
CA LEU A 516 -32.72 -14.10 33.64
C LEU A 516 -31.91 -14.10 34.95
N VAL A 517 -30.64 -14.50 34.89
CA VAL A 517 -29.72 -14.50 36.04
C VAL A 517 -28.78 -13.30 35.94
N PRO A 518 -28.58 -12.49 37.00
CA PRO A 518 -27.60 -11.40 36.97
C PRO A 518 -26.18 -11.87 36.66
N MET A 519 -25.45 -11.08 35.86
CA MET A 519 -24.00 -11.20 35.74
C MET A 519 -23.28 -10.70 37.01
N LYS A 520 -23.97 -9.94 37.87
CA LYS A 520 -23.44 -9.24 39.07
C LYS A 520 -22.38 -8.17 38.73
N MET A 521 -22.58 -7.51 37.60
CA MET A 521 -21.75 -6.41 37.11
C MET A 521 -22.61 -5.38 36.36
N THR A 522 -22.20 -4.12 36.39
CA THR A 522 -22.79 -3.06 35.57
C THR A 522 -22.18 -3.05 34.17
N LEU A 523 -22.84 -2.36 33.24
CA LEU A 523 -22.31 -2.10 31.90
C LEU A 523 -20.90 -1.49 31.92
N SER A 524 -20.59 -0.61 32.87
CA SER A 524 -19.25 -0.02 33.02
C SER A 524 -18.17 -1.07 33.30
N GLN A 525 -18.47 -2.02 34.21
CA GLN A 525 -17.56 -3.10 34.57
C GLN A 525 -17.38 -4.07 33.41
N TRP A 526 -18.47 -4.51 32.78
CA TRP A 526 -18.45 -5.42 31.63
C TRP A 526 -17.67 -4.87 30.43
N LEU A 527 -17.80 -3.56 30.15
CA LEU A 527 -17.00 -2.90 29.11
C LEU A 527 -15.52 -2.78 29.47
N THR A 528 -15.18 -2.68 30.76
CA THR A 528 -13.79 -2.61 31.21
C THR A 528 -13.12 -3.97 31.03
N GLU A 529 -13.74 -5.04 31.51
CA GLU A 529 -13.27 -6.44 31.42
C GLU A 529 -13.07 -6.92 29.98
N HIS A 530 -13.89 -6.43 29.05
CA HIS A 530 -13.84 -6.81 27.63
C HIS A 530 -13.08 -5.83 26.71
N SER A 531 -12.47 -4.76 27.25
CA SER A 531 -11.68 -3.83 26.45
C SER A 531 -10.26 -4.33 26.21
N THR A 532 -9.82 -4.37 24.95
CA THR A 532 -8.48 -4.89 24.58
C THR A 532 -7.36 -3.85 24.76
N SER A 533 -7.48 -2.95 25.74
CA SER A 533 -6.58 -1.80 25.92
C SER A 533 -5.40 -2.11 26.84
N LYS A 534 -4.49 -2.94 26.36
CA LYS A 534 -3.06 -2.83 26.72
C LYS A 534 -2.32 -2.31 25.49
N TRP A 535 -1.88 -1.05 25.57
CA TRP A 535 -0.97 -0.39 24.65
C TRP A 535 0.46 -0.51 25.18
#